data_AF-A0A3S3E5I8-F1
#
_entry.id   AF-A0A3S3E5I8-F1
#
_cell.length_a   1.000
_cell.length_b   1.000
_cell.length_c   1.000
_cell.angle_alpha   90.00
_cell.angle_beta   90.00
_cell.angle_gamma   90.00
#
_symmetry.space_group_name_H-M   'P 1'
#
loop_
_entity.id
_entity.type
_entity.pdbx_description
1 polymer ?
#
loop_
_entity_poly.entity_id
_entity_poly.type
_entity_poly.pdbx_seq_one_letter_code
_entity_poly.pdbx_strand_id
1 'polypeptide(L)'
;MNDHRFRLHIYWLILDWLNLTTTLPTPPRQPTTRTAPTREYGHPAEWASDTAALIATTLHGWHEALAEHRNETPPPAPTTAESVRIRAAWHYLNPRTQQLLDYTQDAETEIRELHTKIRTILGHNRPRHTIRTPCPRADCGLRTLTRTAGLGQDFILCEACGYTISAAEYPQLITATLDTLTDGDTTTSAVLVQ
;
A
#
# COMPACT_ATOMS: atom_id res chain seq x y z
N MET A 1 8.99 15.62 -15.24
CA MET A 1 7.75 15.62 -14.43
C MET A 1 7.72 16.85 -13.51
N ASN A 2 6.59 17.20 -12.88
CA ASN A 2 6.52 18.31 -11.90
C ASN A 2 7.12 17.87 -10.55
N ASP A 3 7.99 18.67 -9.94
CA ASP A 3 8.64 18.47 -8.63
C ASP A 3 7.69 17.89 -7.57
N HIS A 4 6.49 18.48 -7.50
CA HIS A 4 5.46 18.07 -6.56
C HIS A 4 5.09 16.58 -6.67
N ARG A 5 4.98 16.05 -7.90
CA ARG A 5 4.67 14.63 -8.13
C ARG A 5 5.83 13.73 -7.73
N PHE A 6 7.06 14.14 -7.98
CA PHE A 6 8.23 13.35 -7.59
C PHE A 6 8.36 13.26 -6.08
N ARG A 7 8.15 14.39 -5.39
CA ARG A 7 8.10 14.41 -3.92
C ARG A 7 7.04 13.48 -3.35
N LEU A 8 5.88 13.38 -4.00
CA LEU A 8 4.85 12.40 -3.63
C LEU A 8 5.34 10.95 -3.80
N HIS A 9 6.08 10.64 -4.86
CA HIS A 9 6.63 9.29 -5.05
C HIS A 9 7.64 8.91 -3.97
N ILE A 10 8.54 9.82 -3.58
CA ILE A 10 9.46 9.58 -2.45
C ILE A 10 8.65 9.36 -1.16
N TYR A 11 7.66 10.22 -0.89
CA TYR A 11 6.80 10.09 0.27
C TYR A 11 6.07 8.74 0.31
N TRP A 12 5.50 8.30 -0.81
CA TRP A 12 4.83 7.00 -0.90
C TRP A 12 5.79 5.83 -0.69
N LEU A 13 7.01 5.92 -1.20
CA LEU A 13 7.99 4.86 -1.01
C LEU A 13 8.41 4.71 0.47
N ILE A 14 8.47 5.82 1.21
CA ILE A 14 8.67 5.80 2.67
C ILE A 14 7.47 5.15 3.39
N LEU A 15 6.24 5.47 2.97
CA LEU A 15 5.04 4.83 3.53
C LEU A 15 5.01 3.33 3.23
N ASP A 16 5.39 2.91 2.02
CA ASP A 16 5.50 1.51 1.66
C ASP A 16 6.51 0.79 2.57
N TRP A 17 7.68 1.39 2.79
CA TRP A 17 8.69 0.87 3.72
C TRP A 17 8.15 0.72 5.15
N LEU A 18 7.45 1.75 5.67
CA LEU A 18 6.82 1.69 6.99
C LEU A 18 5.77 0.59 7.05
N ASN A 19 4.93 0.46 6.02
CA ASN A 19 3.91 -0.58 5.96
C ASN A 19 4.56 -1.98 5.99
N LEU A 20 5.54 -2.24 5.10
CA LEU A 20 6.23 -3.53 5.02
C LEU A 20 6.91 -3.93 6.33
N THR A 21 7.48 -2.97 7.05
CA THR A 21 8.22 -3.22 8.30
C THR A 21 7.32 -3.32 9.54
N THR A 22 6.08 -2.82 9.50
CA THR A 22 5.18 -2.77 10.67
C THR A 22 3.95 -3.68 10.57
N THR A 23 3.42 -3.94 9.37
CA THR A 23 2.14 -4.65 9.20
C THR A 23 2.31 -6.09 8.73
N LEU A 24 3.43 -6.44 8.10
CA LEU A 24 3.69 -7.80 7.65
C LEU A 24 4.45 -8.60 8.73
N PRO A 25 4.08 -9.86 8.99
CA PRO A 25 4.72 -10.66 10.02
C PRO A 25 6.20 -10.84 9.67
N THR A 26 7.07 -10.29 10.50
CA THR A 26 8.52 -10.50 10.41
C THR A 26 8.78 -12.00 10.61
N PRO A 27 9.58 -12.68 9.77
CA PRO A 27 9.80 -14.10 9.97
C PRO A 27 10.53 -14.29 11.31
N PRO A 28 10.08 -15.24 12.16
CA PRO A 28 10.85 -15.59 13.34
C PRO A 28 12.22 -16.09 12.86
N ARG A 29 13.31 -15.56 13.43
CA ARG A 29 14.69 -15.97 13.13
C ARG A 29 14.77 -17.50 13.18
N GLN A 30 14.85 -18.16 12.03
CA GLN A 30 14.99 -19.61 12.00
C GLN A 30 16.46 -19.99 12.29
N PRO A 31 16.70 -21.00 13.15
CA PRO A 31 18.01 -21.60 13.27
C PRO A 31 18.38 -22.28 11.95
N THR A 32 19.61 -22.04 11.49
CA THR A 32 20.22 -22.55 10.25
C THR A 32 19.98 -24.05 10.07
N THR A 33 18.95 -24.42 9.31
CA THR A 33 18.74 -25.79 8.84
C THR A 33 18.45 -25.74 7.35
N ARG A 34 19.40 -26.27 6.58
CA ARG A 34 19.44 -26.21 5.12
C ARG A 34 18.55 -27.32 4.56
N THR A 35 17.49 -26.96 3.84
CA THR A 35 16.62 -27.93 3.14
C THR A 35 16.50 -27.57 1.65
N ALA A 36 16.31 -28.59 0.81
CA ALA A 36 16.46 -28.60 -0.65
C ALA A 36 15.43 -27.74 -1.43
N PRO A 37 15.72 -27.35 -2.69
CA PRO A 37 14.99 -26.29 -3.39
C PRO A 37 13.68 -26.83 -3.93
N THR A 38 12.59 -26.50 -3.24
CA THR A 38 11.24 -26.54 -3.81
C THR A 38 11.05 -25.21 -4.54
N ARG A 39 10.25 -25.13 -5.62
CA ARG A 39 9.91 -23.84 -6.27
C ARG A 39 9.28 -22.91 -5.23
N GLU A 40 10.09 -22.09 -4.58
CA GLU A 40 9.71 -21.19 -3.50
C GLU A 40 9.04 -19.97 -4.11
N TYR A 41 7.70 -19.96 -4.11
CA TYR A 41 7.01 -18.71 -3.85
C TYR A 41 7.51 -18.25 -2.47
N GLY A 42 8.46 -17.29 -2.45
CA GLY A 42 9.08 -16.80 -1.22
C GLY A 42 8.03 -16.47 -0.17
N HIS A 43 8.32 -16.79 1.09
CA HIS A 43 7.38 -16.56 2.17
C HIS A 43 6.98 -15.07 2.16
N PRO A 44 5.70 -14.69 2.40
CA PRO A 44 5.28 -13.28 2.37
C PRO A 44 6.15 -12.34 3.22
N ALA A 45 6.70 -12.91 4.30
CA ALA A 45 7.63 -12.27 5.21
C ALA A 45 9.02 -12.00 4.60
N GLU A 46 9.55 -12.93 3.80
CA GLU A 46 10.82 -12.78 3.09
C GLU A 46 10.68 -11.72 2.00
N TRP A 47 9.61 -11.80 1.20
CA TRP A 47 9.31 -10.77 0.20
C TRP A 47 9.21 -9.38 0.83
N ALA A 48 8.55 -9.26 1.98
CA ALA A 48 8.44 -7.98 2.71
C ALA A 48 9.80 -7.45 3.14
N SER A 49 10.64 -8.31 3.72
CA SER A 49 11.99 -7.97 4.16
C SER A 49 12.88 -7.56 2.99
N ASP A 50 12.90 -8.34 1.91
CA ASP A 50 13.70 -8.06 0.71
C ASP A 50 13.25 -6.77 0.04
N THR A 51 11.94 -6.53 0.00
CA THR A 51 11.38 -5.30 -0.58
C THR A 51 11.69 -4.08 0.29
N ALA A 52 11.65 -4.19 1.62
CA ALA A 52 12.07 -3.11 2.52
C ALA A 52 13.56 -2.78 2.35
N ALA A 53 14.41 -3.81 2.24
CA ALA A 53 15.84 -3.65 1.97
C ALA A 53 16.11 -3.01 0.60
N LEU A 54 15.32 -3.37 -0.41
CA LEU A 54 15.38 -2.76 -1.75
C LEU A 54 15.04 -1.27 -1.70
N ILE A 55 13.94 -0.88 -1.05
CA ILE A 55 13.57 0.53 -0.87
C ILE A 55 14.71 1.31 -0.22
N ALA A 56 15.28 0.77 0.86
CA ALA A 56 16.38 1.42 1.56
C ALA A 56 17.63 1.56 0.71
N THR A 57 17.95 0.55 -0.09
CA THR A 57 19.11 0.57 -0.99
C THR A 57 18.91 1.58 -2.12
N THR A 58 17.74 1.61 -2.75
CA THR A 58 17.41 2.59 -3.80
C THR A 58 17.49 4.02 -3.26
N LEU A 59 16.84 4.33 -2.14
CA LEU A 59 16.89 5.68 -1.57
C LEU A 59 18.28 6.09 -1.08
N HIS A 60 19.04 5.13 -0.53
CA HIS A 60 20.43 5.35 -0.15
C HIS A 60 21.31 5.64 -1.36
N GLY A 61 21.17 4.89 -2.45
CA GLY A 61 21.92 5.10 -3.69
C GLY A 61 21.63 6.47 -4.31
N TRP A 62 20.37 6.92 -4.31
CA TRP A 62 20.03 8.26 -4.79
C TRP A 62 20.55 9.38 -3.89
N HIS A 63 20.61 9.17 -2.58
CA HIS A 63 21.28 10.09 -1.66
C HIS A 63 22.78 10.15 -1.99
N GLU A 64 23.45 9.01 -2.11
CA GLU A 64 24.87 8.92 -2.44
C GLU A 64 25.20 9.63 -3.75
N ALA A 65 24.51 9.30 -4.85
CA ALA A 65 24.75 9.87 -6.17
C ALA A 65 24.57 11.40 -6.18
N LEU A 66 23.52 11.91 -5.52
CA LEU A 66 23.30 13.35 -5.45
C LEU A 66 24.31 14.05 -4.53
N ALA A 67 24.71 13.43 -3.43
CA ALA A 67 25.75 13.96 -2.55
C ALA A 67 27.11 14.01 -3.25
N GLU A 68 27.48 12.97 -3.99
CA GLU A 68 28.69 12.91 -4.80
C GLU A 68 28.69 14.00 -5.88
N HIS A 69 27.61 14.12 -6.65
CA HIS A 69 27.48 15.16 -7.67
C HIS A 69 27.65 16.58 -7.11
N ARG A 70 27.24 16.79 -5.85
CA ARG A 70 27.28 18.09 -5.16
C ARG A 70 28.51 18.29 -4.28
N ASN A 71 29.41 17.30 -4.19
CA ASN A 71 30.54 17.29 -3.26
C ASN A 71 30.12 17.55 -1.80
N GLU A 72 28.95 17.03 -1.40
CA GLU A 72 28.41 17.13 -0.04
C GLU A 72 28.82 15.92 0.82
N THR A 73 28.43 15.90 2.09
CA THR A 73 28.72 14.79 2.99
C THR A 73 28.01 13.52 2.50
N PRO A 74 28.71 12.37 2.39
CA PRO A 74 28.10 11.13 1.93
C PRO A 74 27.07 10.61 2.95
N PRO A 75 26.12 9.78 2.49
CA PRO A 75 25.16 9.14 3.39
C PRO A 75 25.85 8.21 4.41
N PRO A 76 25.14 7.82 5.49
CA PRO A 76 25.63 6.82 6.44
C PRO A 76 26.06 5.53 5.73
N ALA A 77 27.12 4.86 6.21
CA ALA A 77 27.66 3.67 5.57
C ALA A 77 26.57 2.61 5.27
N PRO A 78 26.72 1.83 4.18
CA PRO A 78 25.72 0.85 3.76
C PRO A 78 25.50 -0.27 4.79
N THR A 79 26.47 -0.50 5.67
CA THR A 79 26.40 -1.45 6.80
C THR A 79 25.55 -0.96 7.97
N THR A 80 25.13 0.30 7.98
CA THR A 80 24.29 0.90 9.03
C THR A 80 22.86 0.36 8.94
N ALA A 81 22.18 0.29 10.08
CA ALA A 81 20.78 -0.14 10.17
C ALA A 81 19.90 0.56 9.13
N GLU A 82 18.99 -0.22 8.54
CA GLU A 82 18.10 0.22 7.45
C GLU A 82 17.30 1.49 7.80
N SER A 83 16.75 1.53 9.01
CA SER A 83 15.98 2.67 9.52
C SER A 83 16.78 3.97 9.57
N VAL A 84 18.09 3.88 9.81
CA VAL A 84 19.01 5.04 9.82
C VAL A 84 19.26 5.53 8.40
N ARG A 85 19.50 4.61 7.46
CA ARG A 85 19.71 4.94 6.04
C ARG A 85 18.48 5.59 5.42
N ILE A 86 17.30 5.03 5.67
CA ILE A 86 16.01 5.58 5.23
C ILE A 86 15.79 7.00 5.78
N ARG A 87 16.00 7.20 7.09
CA ARG A 87 15.83 8.51 7.72
C ARG A 87 16.77 9.56 7.13
N ALA A 88 18.04 9.20 6.95
CA ALA A 88 19.04 10.09 6.36
C ALA A 88 18.69 10.44 4.90
N ALA A 89 18.32 9.44 4.09
CA ALA A 89 17.89 9.64 2.71
C ALA A 89 16.66 10.55 2.61
N TRP A 90 15.65 10.34 3.45
CA TRP A 90 14.46 11.20 3.49
C TRP A 90 14.81 12.67 3.78
N HIS A 91 15.58 12.94 4.84
CA HIS A 91 15.94 14.31 5.21
C HIS A 91 16.81 15.01 4.17
N TYR A 92 17.62 14.25 3.43
CA TYR A 92 18.46 14.82 2.38
C TYR A 92 17.71 15.08 1.08
N LEU A 93 16.96 14.09 0.59
CA LEU A 93 16.30 14.08 -0.72
C LEU A 93 15.00 14.89 -0.75
N ASN A 94 14.17 14.83 0.31
CA ASN A 94 12.86 15.51 0.33
C ASN A 94 12.93 17.05 0.07
N PRO A 95 13.89 17.82 0.63
CA PRO A 95 14.03 19.23 0.28
C PRO A 95 14.76 19.47 -1.05
N ARG A 96 15.34 18.44 -1.68
CA ARG A 96 16.21 18.53 -2.87
C ARG A 96 15.63 17.78 -4.07
N THR A 97 14.32 17.53 -4.10
CA THR A 97 13.66 16.78 -5.17
C THR A 97 13.89 17.38 -6.54
N GLN A 98 13.78 18.71 -6.68
CA GLN A 98 14.08 19.39 -7.93
C GLN A 98 15.52 19.20 -8.37
N GLN A 99 16.48 19.28 -7.44
CA GLN A 99 17.90 19.11 -7.76
C GLN A 99 18.21 17.69 -8.22
N LEU A 100 17.55 16.68 -7.64
CA LEU A 100 17.67 15.30 -8.07
C LEU A 100 17.11 15.11 -9.49
N LEU A 101 15.96 15.73 -9.79
CA LEU A 101 15.36 15.69 -11.14
C LEU A 101 16.21 16.41 -12.20
N ASP A 102 16.85 17.51 -11.82
CA ASP A 102 17.76 18.27 -12.69
C ASP A 102 19.06 17.47 -12.95
N TYR A 103 19.50 16.67 -11.97
CA TYR A 103 20.65 15.78 -12.10
C TYR A 103 20.35 14.57 -13.01
N THR A 104 19.23 13.87 -12.78
CA THR A 104 18.84 12.71 -13.59
C THR A 104 17.34 12.41 -13.56
N GLN A 105 16.81 11.99 -14.70
CA GLN A 105 15.45 11.46 -14.81
C GLN A 105 15.33 9.98 -14.40
N ASP A 106 16.45 9.28 -14.25
CA ASP A 106 16.46 7.86 -13.88
C ASP A 106 15.90 7.66 -12.47
N ALA A 107 16.19 8.60 -11.56
CA ALA A 107 15.67 8.61 -10.19
C ALA A 107 14.14 8.67 -10.15
N GLU A 108 13.53 9.48 -11.02
CA GLU A 108 12.08 9.54 -11.17
C GLU A 108 11.53 8.18 -11.58
N THR A 109 12.12 7.58 -12.60
CA THR A 109 11.61 6.35 -13.22
C THR A 109 11.74 5.19 -12.24
N GLU A 110 12.90 5.00 -11.63
CA GLU A 110 13.15 3.90 -10.71
C GLU A 110 12.24 3.97 -9.46
N ILE A 111 12.14 5.15 -8.83
CA ILE A 111 11.32 5.33 -7.62
C ILE A 111 9.83 5.08 -7.93
N ARG A 112 9.34 5.60 -9.07
CA ARG A 112 7.95 5.39 -9.50
C ARG A 112 7.66 3.93 -9.81
N GLU A 113 8.56 3.26 -10.52
CA GLU A 113 8.41 1.86 -10.89
C GLU A 113 8.43 0.95 -9.65
N LEU A 114 9.34 1.21 -8.72
CA LEU A 114 9.41 0.48 -7.47
C LEU A 114 8.12 0.61 -6.67
N HIS A 115 7.63 1.83 -6.49
CA HIS A 115 6.34 2.08 -5.83
C HIS A 115 5.17 1.35 -6.52
N THR A 116 5.10 1.44 -7.86
CA THR A 116 4.03 0.82 -8.65
C THR A 116 4.07 -0.71 -8.52
N LYS A 117 5.26 -1.30 -8.52
CA LYS A 117 5.48 -2.74 -8.33
C LYS A 117 4.98 -3.19 -6.95
N ILE A 118 5.36 -2.47 -5.89
CA ILE A 118 4.93 -2.76 -4.52
C ILE A 118 3.40 -2.74 -4.41
N ARG A 119 2.77 -1.66 -4.89
CA ARG A 119 1.30 -1.55 -4.84
C ARG A 119 0.58 -2.62 -5.65
N THR A 120 1.17 -3.05 -6.77
CA THR A 120 0.59 -4.12 -7.59
C THR A 120 0.58 -5.44 -6.82
N ILE A 121 1.66 -5.75 -6.11
CA ILE A 121 1.79 -6.97 -5.30
C ILE A 121 0.87 -6.90 -4.08
N LEU A 122 0.80 -5.76 -3.39
CA LEU A 122 -0.11 -5.55 -2.26
C LEU A 122 -1.60 -5.43 -2.66
N GLY A 123 -1.90 -5.40 -3.97
CA GLY A 123 -3.27 -5.26 -4.48
C GLY A 123 -3.86 -3.85 -4.31
N HIS A 124 -3.07 -2.86 -3.89
CA HIS A 124 -3.48 -1.46 -3.71
C HIS A 124 -3.70 -0.68 -5.02
N ASN A 125 -3.43 -1.30 -6.16
CA ASN A 125 -3.74 -0.77 -7.49
C ASN A 125 -5.10 -1.26 -8.03
N ARG A 126 -5.81 -2.12 -7.30
CA ARG A 126 -7.13 -2.60 -7.72
C ARG A 126 -8.19 -1.55 -7.37
N PRO A 127 -9.09 -1.20 -8.30
CA PRO A 127 -10.19 -0.29 -8.00
C PRO A 127 -11.06 -0.89 -6.90
N ARG A 128 -11.20 -0.15 -5.81
CA ARG A 128 -12.08 -0.49 -4.69
C ARG A 128 -13.33 0.37 -4.76
N HIS A 129 -14.50 -0.27 -4.76
CA HIS A 129 -15.78 0.41 -4.72
C HIS A 129 -16.42 0.20 -3.35
N THR A 130 -16.66 1.29 -2.62
CA THR A 130 -17.39 1.21 -1.35
C THR A 130 -18.87 0.95 -1.63
N ILE A 131 -19.39 -0.13 -1.07
CA ILE A 131 -20.80 -0.47 -1.09
C ILE A 131 -21.41 0.12 0.18
N ARG A 132 -22.44 0.96 0.03
CA ARG A 132 -23.07 1.67 1.16
C ARG A 132 -23.98 0.78 2.01
N THR A 133 -24.16 -0.47 1.62
CA THR A 133 -24.95 -1.48 2.34
C THR A 133 -24.24 -1.89 3.63
N PRO A 134 -24.98 -2.10 4.74
CA PRO A 134 -24.42 -2.69 5.94
C PRO A 134 -23.87 -4.09 5.68
N CYS A 135 -22.84 -4.48 6.44
CA CYS A 135 -22.34 -5.85 6.41
C CYS A 135 -23.46 -6.84 6.78
N PRO A 136 -23.68 -7.91 5.99
CA PRO A 136 -24.75 -8.88 6.24
C PRO A 136 -24.50 -9.75 7.49
N ARG A 137 -23.28 -9.72 8.04
CA ARG A 137 -22.97 -10.38 9.30
C ARG A 137 -23.66 -9.64 10.45
N ALA A 138 -24.54 -10.35 11.17
CA ALA A 138 -25.34 -9.83 12.27
C ALA A 138 -24.51 -9.09 13.34
N ASP A 139 -23.29 -9.56 13.61
CA ASP A 139 -22.41 -8.99 14.64
C ASP A 139 -21.72 -7.67 14.20
N CYS A 140 -21.72 -7.35 12.91
CA CYS A 140 -20.99 -6.21 12.36
C CYS A 140 -21.89 -5.03 12.07
N GLY A 141 -22.86 -5.16 11.15
CA GLY A 141 -23.79 -4.08 10.77
C GLY A 141 -23.16 -2.79 10.17
N LEU A 142 -21.82 -2.65 10.18
CA LEU A 142 -21.11 -1.48 9.69
C LEU A 142 -21.12 -1.38 8.15
N ARG A 143 -21.16 -0.15 7.64
CA ARG A 143 -21.20 0.19 6.20
C ARG A 143 -19.79 0.32 5.60
N THR A 144 -18.96 -0.71 5.81
CA THR A 144 -17.55 -0.75 5.38
C THR A 144 -17.32 -1.84 4.33
N LEU A 145 -18.35 -2.20 3.56
CA LEU A 145 -18.23 -3.17 2.48
C LEU A 145 -17.48 -2.53 1.31
N THR A 146 -16.44 -3.21 0.83
CA THR A 146 -15.66 -2.80 -0.33
C THR A 146 -15.63 -3.94 -1.34
N ARG A 147 -15.99 -3.63 -2.58
CA ARG A 147 -15.82 -4.54 -3.72
C ARG A 147 -14.46 -4.28 -4.34
N THR A 148 -13.65 -5.32 -4.48
CA THR A 148 -12.39 -5.25 -5.21
C THR A 148 -12.61 -5.96 -6.55
N ALA A 149 -12.73 -5.19 -7.63
CA ALA A 149 -12.94 -5.73 -8.96
C ALA A 149 -11.60 -6.10 -9.62
N GLY A 150 -11.46 -7.35 -10.10
CA GLY A 150 -10.29 -7.84 -10.82
C GLY A 150 -10.63 -8.95 -11.80
N LEU A 151 -9.77 -9.15 -12.81
CA LEU A 151 -9.88 -10.25 -13.77
C LEU A 151 -9.74 -11.59 -13.03
N GLY A 152 -10.84 -12.33 -12.88
CA GLY A 152 -10.86 -13.68 -12.32
C GLY A 152 -11.14 -13.80 -10.81
N GLN A 153 -11.07 -12.70 -10.05
CA GLN A 153 -11.51 -12.65 -8.65
C GLN A 153 -12.19 -11.32 -8.36
N ASP A 154 -13.52 -11.34 -8.35
CA ASP A 154 -14.39 -10.25 -7.90
C ASP A 154 -15.00 -10.68 -6.56
N PHE A 155 -14.64 -9.97 -5.49
CA PHE A 155 -15.14 -10.28 -4.16
C PHE A 155 -15.45 -9.00 -3.40
N ILE A 156 -16.39 -9.12 -2.46
CA ILE A 156 -16.80 -8.04 -1.57
C ILE A 156 -16.29 -8.39 -0.17
N LEU A 157 -15.60 -7.46 0.48
CA LEU A 157 -15.01 -7.63 1.80
C LEU A 157 -15.51 -6.53 2.73
N CYS A 158 -15.91 -6.90 3.95
CA CYS A 158 -16.10 -5.94 5.02
C CYS A 158 -14.75 -5.55 5.63
N GLU A 159 -14.35 -4.28 5.51
CA GLU A 159 -13.08 -3.80 6.09
C GLU A 159 -13.10 -3.72 7.62
N ALA A 160 -14.28 -3.71 8.26
CA ALA A 160 -14.40 -3.68 9.72
C ALA A 160 -14.24 -5.06 10.38
N CYS A 161 -14.84 -6.11 9.81
CA CYS A 161 -14.86 -7.45 10.43
C CYS A 161 -14.16 -8.54 9.61
N GLY A 162 -13.62 -8.19 8.44
CA GLY A 162 -12.90 -9.13 7.56
C GLY A 162 -13.80 -10.14 6.84
N TYR A 163 -15.13 -9.97 6.88
CA TYR A 163 -16.06 -10.89 6.24
C TYR A 163 -16.05 -10.76 4.72
N THR A 164 -15.72 -11.85 4.02
CA THR A 164 -15.75 -11.93 2.55
C THR A 164 -17.09 -12.50 2.09
N ILE A 165 -17.83 -11.72 1.29
CA ILE A 165 -19.10 -12.13 0.69
C ILE A 165 -18.77 -12.87 -0.62
N SER A 166 -19.15 -14.14 -0.66
CA SER A 166 -19.08 -14.99 -1.84
C SER A 166 -20.29 -14.75 -2.76
N ALA A 167 -20.20 -15.20 -4.01
CA ALA A 167 -21.30 -15.06 -4.98
C ALA A 167 -22.63 -15.70 -4.50
N ALA A 168 -22.57 -16.72 -3.65
CA ALA A 168 -23.74 -17.38 -3.08
C ALA A 168 -24.55 -16.47 -2.13
N GLU A 169 -23.91 -15.44 -1.57
CA GLU A 169 -24.49 -14.54 -0.56
C GLU A 169 -24.95 -13.21 -1.16
N TYR A 170 -24.79 -13.03 -2.48
CA TYR A 170 -25.26 -11.85 -3.19
C TYR A 170 -26.76 -11.59 -3.04
N PRO A 171 -27.65 -12.61 -3.01
CA PRO A 171 -29.07 -12.38 -2.75
C PRO A 171 -29.33 -11.66 -1.42
N GLN A 172 -28.62 -12.04 -0.34
CA GLN A 172 -28.77 -11.43 0.98
C GLN A 172 -28.27 -9.99 0.98
N LEU A 173 -27.16 -9.73 0.28
CA LEU A 173 -26.64 -8.38 0.10
C LEU A 173 -27.61 -7.49 -0.69
N ILE A 174 -28.24 -8.03 -1.74
CA ILE A 174 -29.24 -7.30 -2.54
C ILE A 174 -30.46 -6.98 -1.68
N THR A 175 -31.01 -7.94 -0.94
CA THR A 175 -32.13 -7.71 -0.01
C THR A 175 -31.80 -6.62 0.99
N ALA A 176 -30.67 -6.72 1.70
CA ALA A 176 -30.24 -5.70 2.65
C ALA A 176 -30.06 -4.32 2.01
N THR A 177 -29.63 -4.26 0.75
CA THR A 177 -29.51 -2.99 0.01
C THR A 177 -30.88 -2.40 -0.32
N LEU A 178 -31.81 -3.23 -0.80
CA LEU A 178 -33.18 -2.81 -1.12
C LEU A 178 -33.95 -2.34 0.11
N ASP A 179 -33.80 -3.04 1.24
CA ASP A 179 -34.41 -2.64 2.52
C ASP A 179 -33.93 -1.24 2.93
N THR A 180 -32.62 -0.97 2.84
CA THR A 180 -32.07 0.35 3.17
C THR A 180 -32.50 1.49 2.23
N LEU A 181 -32.87 1.18 0.98
CA LEU A 181 -33.44 2.17 0.06
C LEU A 181 -34.89 2.49 0.43
N THR A 182 -35.64 1.47 0.85
CA THR A 182 -37.07 1.60 1.21
C THR A 182 -37.26 2.37 2.52
N ASP A 183 -36.35 2.18 3.49
CA ASP A 183 -36.32 2.95 4.75
C ASP A 183 -35.98 4.44 4.53
N GLY A 184 -35.25 4.77 3.44
CA GLY A 184 -34.95 6.15 3.08
C GLY A 184 -36.14 6.92 2.50
N ASP A 185 -37.03 6.22 1.78
CA ASP A 185 -38.19 6.84 1.13
C ASP A 185 -39.35 7.13 2.09
N THR A 186 -39.40 6.47 3.25
CA THR A 186 -40.47 6.67 4.22
C THR A 186 -40.34 7.98 5.02
N THR A 187 -39.19 8.66 4.94
CA THR A 187 -38.96 9.90 5.72
C THR A 187 -39.32 11.19 4.96
N THR A 188 -39.58 11.12 3.64
CA THR A 188 -39.82 12.33 2.82
C THR A 188 -41.29 12.60 2.45
N SER A 189 -42.21 11.67 2.75
CA SER A 189 -43.64 11.81 2.37
C SER A 189 -44.57 12.32 3.48
N ALA A 190 -44.05 12.74 4.64
CA ALA A 190 -44.86 13.13 5.80
C ALA A 190 -44.85 14.65 6.13
N VAL A 191 -44.35 15.52 5.24
CA VAL A 191 -44.40 16.97 5.44
C VAL A 191 -44.91 17.65 4.17
N LEU A 192 -46.23 17.82 4.08
CA LEU A 192 -46.97 18.94 3.47
C LEU A 192 -48.43 18.53 3.20
N VAL A 193 -49.19 18.32 4.28
CA VAL A 193 -50.63 18.64 4.29
C VAL A 193 -50.89 19.37 5.61
N GLN A 194 -50.82 20.69 5.55
CA GLN A 194 -51.61 21.64 6.34
C GLN A 194 -51.43 23.04 5.75
#